data_AF-A0A0A9D0U3-F1
#
_entry.id   AF-A0A0A9D0U3-F1
#
_cell.length_a   1.000
_cell.length_b   1.000
_cell.length_c   1.000
_cell.angle_alpha   90.00
_cell.angle_beta   90.00
_cell.angle_gamma   90.00
#
_symmetry.space_group_name_H-M   'P 1'
#
loop_
_entity.id
_entity.type
_entity.pdbx_description
1 polymer ?
#
loop_
_entity_poly.entity_id
_entity_poly.type
_entity_poly.pdbx_seq_one_letter_code
_entity_poly.pdbx_strand_id
1 'polypeptide(L)'
;MLFILAIDPIYQILDKATEQGYLTPIGTESIKMRTSLYADDAALFVKPTPADVINLQCILRRFGETSGLMTNIHKSAVYLIKCEEINL
;
A
#
# COMPACT_ATOMS: atom_id res chain seq x y z
N MET A 1 -7.86 18.33 6.00
CA MET A 1 -6.47 18.29 6.49
C MET A 1 -6.21 17.22 7.57
N LEU A 2 -7.24 16.62 8.20
CA LEU A 2 -7.06 15.56 9.21
C LEU A 2 -6.60 14.21 8.61
N PHE A 3 -7.05 13.88 7.39
CA PHE A 3 -6.75 12.60 6.74
C PHE A 3 -5.26 12.41 6.43
N ILE A 4 -4.53 13.49 6.13
CA ILE A 4 -3.08 13.42 5.87
C ILE A 4 -2.31 12.97 7.13
N LEU A 5 -2.70 13.45 8.32
CA LEU A 5 -2.05 13.09 9.58
C LEU A 5 -2.30 11.65 10.02
N ALA A 6 -3.46 11.09 9.64
CA ALA A 6 -3.84 9.73 9.98
C ALA A 6 -3.22 8.67 9.06
N ILE A 7 -2.78 9.08 7.86
CA ILE A 7 -2.28 8.18 6.82
C ILE A 7 -0.74 8.12 6.79
N ASP A 8 -0.04 9.13 7.30
CA ASP A 8 1.43 9.08 7.47
C ASP A 8 1.91 7.82 8.22
N PRO A 9 1.23 7.34 9.28
CA PRO A 9 1.58 6.09 9.94
C PRO A 9 1.47 4.84 9.05
N ILE A 10 0.46 4.76 8.16
CA ILE A 10 0.31 3.58 7.30
C ILE A 10 1.42 3.52 6.24
N TYR A 11 1.86 4.68 5.75
CA TYR A 11 3.02 4.77 4.87
C TYR A 11 4.28 4.24 5.57
N GLN A 12 4.56 4.71 6.79
CA GLN A 12 5.73 4.28 7.56
C GLN A 12 5.69 2.79 7.90
N ILE A 13 4.51 2.23 8.21
CA ILE A 13 4.37 0.79 8.48
C ILE A 13 4.68 -0.03 7.23
N LEU A 14 4.18 0.40 6.07
CA LEU A 14 4.42 -0.29 4.80
C LEU A 14 5.89 -0.19 4.36
N ASP A 15 6.55 0.93 4.63
CA ASP A 15 7.97 1.11 4.35
C ASP A 15 8.82 0.20 5.24
N LYS A 16 8.56 0.19 6.55
CA LYS A 16 9.21 -0.76 7.48
C LYS A 16 8.97 -2.22 7.11
N ALA A 17 7.76 -2.58 6.71
CA ALA A 17 7.47 -3.93 6.24
C ALA A 17 8.27 -4.29 4.98
N THR A 18 8.58 -3.31 4.13
CA THR A 18 9.46 -3.48 2.96
C THR A 18 10.91 -3.68 3.38
N GLU A 19 11.42 -2.82 4.27
CA GLU A 19 12.78 -2.93 4.82
C GLU A 19 13.03 -4.28 5.50
N GLN A 20 12.01 -4.81 6.18
CA GLN A 20 12.05 -6.11 6.86
C GLN A 20 11.81 -7.30 5.93
N GLY A 21 11.56 -7.07 4.63
CA GLY A 21 11.35 -8.13 3.63
C GLY A 21 9.97 -8.79 3.66
N TYR A 22 9.00 -8.25 4.41
CA TYR A 22 7.61 -8.71 4.36
C TYR A 22 6.87 -8.25 3.10
N LEU A 23 7.26 -7.10 2.55
CA LEU A 23 6.74 -6.60 1.28
C LEU A 23 7.87 -6.48 0.28
N THR A 24 7.68 -7.03 -0.91
CA THR A 24 8.62 -6.90 -2.01
C THR A 24 8.72 -5.42 -2.41
N PRO A 25 9.93 -4.86 -2.59
CA PRO A 25 10.11 -3.51 -3.10
C PRO A 25 9.43 -3.30 -4.46
N ILE A 26 8.96 -2.07 -4.70
CA ILE A 26 8.26 -1.68 -5.93
C ILE A 26 9.01 -0.50 -6.56
N GLY A 27 9.17 -0.55 -7.88
CA GLY A 27 9.89 0.46 -8.65
C GLY A 27 11.40 0.21 -8.70
N THR A 28 12.11 1.13 -9.35
CA THR A 28 13.58 1.20 -9.34
C THR A 28 14.05 1.95 -8.10
N GLU A 29 15.34 1.88 -7.76
CA GLU A 29 15.90 2.58 -6.60
C GLU A 29 15.57 4.09 -6.57
N SER A 30 15.41 4.70 -7.74
CA SER A 30 15.07 6.11 -7.94
C SER A 30 13.59 6.47 -7.76
N ILE A 31 12.66 5.51 -7.79
CA ILE A 31 11.21 5.76 -7.69
C ILE A 31 10.57 4.67 -6.82
N LYS A 32 10.55 4.91 -5.50
CA LYS A 32 9.84 4.07 -4.53
C LYS A 32 8.49 4.70 -4.21
N MET A 33 7.47 4.43 -5.04
CA MET A 33 6.11 4.88 -4.76
C MET A 33 5.26 3.69 -4.32
N ARG A 34 4.96 3.61 -3.02
CA ARG A 34 4.14 2.53 -2.43
C ARG A 34 2.72 2.98 -2.09
N THR A 35 2.51 4.26 -1.82
CA THR A 35 1.21 4.83 -1.50
C THR A 35 0.98 6.10 -2.31
N SER A 36 -0.25 6.29 -2.77
CA SER A 36 -0.75 7.55 -3.33
C SER A 36 -2.00 7.92 -2.57
N LEU A 37 -2.08 9.17 -2.10
CA LEU A 37 -3.10 9.58 -1.14
C LEU A 37 -3.92 10.72 -1.73
N TYR A 38 -5.23 10.65 -1.59
CA TYR A 38 -6.14 11.72 -1.97
C TYR A 38 -7.33 11.77 -1.01
N ALA A 39 -7.44 12.86 -0.25
CA ALA A 39 -8.49 13.02 0.77
C ALA A 39 -8.58 11.81 1.71
N ASP A 40 -9.68 11.05 1.67
CA ASP A 40 -9.93 9.83 2.43
C ASP A 40 -9.57 8.54 1.68
N ASP A 41 -9.18 8.63 0.41
CA ASP A 41 -8.79 7.49 -0.42
C ASP A 41 -7.26 7.30 -0.45
N ALA A 42 -6.84 6.04 -0.48
CA ALA A 42 -5.45 5.65 -0.64
C ALA A 42 -5.32 4.57 -1.73
N ALA A 43 -4.44 4.80 -2.69
CA ALA A 43 -3.99 3.76 -3.61
C ALA A 43 -2.69 3.15 -3.08
N LEU A 44 -2.66 1.82 -2.96
CA LEU A 44 -1.51 1.06 -2.49
C LEU A 44 -0.93 0.26 -3.64
N PHE A 45 0.37 0.38 -3.85
CA PHE A 45 1.10 -0.45 -4.81
C PHE A 45 1.65 -1.67 -4.07
N VAL A 46 1.35 -2.85 -4.60
CA VAL A 46 1.79 -4.14 -4.07
C VAL A 46 2.22 -5.03 -5.24
N LYS A 47 3.26 -5.84 -5.05
CA LYS A 47 3.60 -6.88 -6.03
C LYS A 47 2.50 -7.96 -6.00
N PRO A 48 2.07 -8.50 -7.14
CA PRO A 48 0.97 -9.47 -7.21
C PRO A 48 1.43 -10.87 -6.79
N THR A 49 2.06 -11.01 -5.62
CA THR A 49 2.44 -12.31 -5.04
C THR A 49 1.50 -12.65 -3.88
N PRO A 50 1.20 -13.94 -3.64
CA PRO A 50 0.38 -14.33 -2.49
C PRO A 50 0.94 -13.84 -1.16
N ALA A 51 2.26 -13.88 -0.99
CA ALA A 51 2.93 -13.42 0.22
C ALA A 51 2.71 -11.92 0.46
N ASP A 52 2.92 -11.09 -0.56
CA ASP A 52 2.74 -9.65 -0.45
C ASP A 52 1.28 -9.27 -0.14
N VAL A 53 0.32 -9.93 -0.78
CA VAL A 53 -1.12 -9.68 -0.55
C VAL A 53 -1.54 -10.09 0.87
N ILE A 54 -1.08 -11.25 1.35
CA ILE A 54 -1.37 -11.73 2.72
C ILE A 54 -0.75 -10.78 3.76
N ASN A 55 0.49 -10.37 3.54
CA ASN A 55 1.18 -9.45 4.44
C ASN A 55 0.52 -8.07 4.46
N LEU A 56 0.14 -7.55 3.28
CA LEU A 56 -0.61 -6.30 3.18
C LEU A 56 -1.95 -6.37 3.94
N GLN A 57 -2.71 -7.44 3.75
CA GLN A 57 -3.98 -7.64 4.46
C GLN A 57 -3.77 -7.67 5.98
N CYS A 58 -2.72 -8.35 6.45
CA CYS A 58 -2.37 -8.38 7.87
C CYS A 58 -2.02 -7.00 8.41
N ILE A 59 -1.25 -6.21 7.65
CA ILE A 59 -0.87 -4.84 8.01
C ILE A 59 -2.11 -3.95 8.11
N LEU A 60 -2.97 -3.94 7.08
CA LEU A 60 -4.18 -3.12 7.05
C LEU A 60 -5.13 -3.47 8.20
N ARG A 61 -5.30 -4.77 8.49
CA ARG A 61 -6.10 -5.23 9.63
C ARG A 61 -5.55 -4.70 10.96
N ARG A 62 -4.25 -4.92 11.23
CA ARG A 62 -3.62 -4.49 12.49
C ARG A 62 -3.63 -2.97 12.64
N PHE A 63 -3.40 -2.25 11.54
CA PHE A 63 -3.50 -0.80 11.51
C PHE A 63 -4.91 -0.35 11.88
N GLY A 64 -5.95 -0.94 11.28
CA GLY A 64 -7.33 -0.61 11.59
C GLY A 64 -7.75 -0.96 13.02
N GLU A 65 -7.33 -2.12 13.53
CA GLU A 65 -7.57 -2.53 14.92
C GLU A 65 -6.93 -1.56 15.93
N THR A 66 -5.77 -0.99 15.59
CA THR A 66 -5.00 -0.10 16.50
C THR A 66 -5.45 1.36 16.39
N SER A 67 -5.76 1.83 15.19
CA SER A 67 -6.11 3.24 14.92
C SER A 67 -7.62 3.51 14.93
N GLY A 68 -8.44 2.48 14.82
CA GLY A 68 -9.88 2.59 14.52
C GLY A 68 -10.20 2.91 13.05
N LEU A 69 -9.18 3.06 12.20
CA LEU A 69 -9.33 3.41 10.78
C LEU A 69 -9.35 2.14 9.92
N MET A 70 -10.57 1.62 9.68
CA MET A 70 -10.76 0.39 8.92
C MET A 70 -10.86 0.66 7.42
N THR A 71 -10.10 -0.09 6.62
CA THR A 71 -10.24 -0.07 5.16
C THR A 71 -11.63 -0.57 4.76
N ASN A 72 -12.37 0.26 4.02
CA ASN A 72 -13.66 -0.14 3.48
C ASN A 72 -13.49 -0.97 2.21
N ILE A 73 -13.50 -2.29 2.36
CA ILE A 73 -13.33 -3.23 1.24
C ILE A 73 -14.41 -3.07 0.17
N HIS A 74 -15.65 -2.74 0.54
CA HIS A 74 -16.75 -2.54 -0.41
C HIS A 74 -16.58 -1.30 -1.29
N LYS A 75 -15.75 -0.34 -0.86
CA LYS A 75 -15.38 0.85 -1.64
C LYS A 75 -13.98 0.74 -2.24
N SER A 76 -13.28 -0.36 -2.00
CA SER A 76 -11.93 -0.60 -2.50
C SER A 76 -11.96 -1.35 -3.84
N ALA A 77 -10.95 -1.12 -4.66
CA ALA A 77 -10.75 -1.84 -5.91
C ALA A 77 -9.28 -2.27 -6.06
N VAL A 78 -9.05 -3.38 -6.75
CA VAL A 78 -7.72 -3.89 -7.06
C VAL A 78 -7.53 -3.84 -8.57
N TYR A 79 -6.48 -3.15 -9.01
CA TYR A 79 -6.13 -3.01 -10.42
C TYR A 79 -4.78 -3.68 -10.68
N LEU A 80 -4.72 -4.50 -11.72
CA LEU A 80 -3.47 -5.05 -12.22
C LEU A 80 -2.78 -3.99 -13.10
N ILE A 81 -1.56 -3.61 -12.72
CA ILE A 81 -0.73 -2.70 -13.50
C ILE A 81 0.32 -3.54 -14.21
N LYS A 82 0.25 -3.60 -15.54
CA LYS A 82 1.22 -4.26 -16.41
C LYS A 82 1.59 -3.30 -17.54
N CYS A 83 2.88 -3.06 -17.73
CA CYS A 83 3.34 -2.53 -19.01
C CYS A 83 3.29 -3.68 -20.01
N GLU A 84 2.37 -3.61 -20.98
CA GLU A 84 2.61 -4.27 -22.26
C GLU A 84 3.78 -3.55 -22.92
N GLU A 85 4.61 -4.25 -23.71
CA GLU A 85 5.81 -3.69 -24.32
C GLU A 85 5.48 -2.44 -25.16
N ILE A 86 5.51 -1.27 -24.51
CA ILE A 86 5.62 0.00 -25.21
C ILE A 86 7.07 0.04 -25.63
N ASN A 87 7.32 -0.44 -26.85
CA ASN A 87 8.55 -0.13 -27.58
C ASN A 87 8.63 1.39 -27.66
N LEU A 88 9.46 1.98 -26.80
CA LEU A 88 9.76 3.41 -26.75
C LEU A 88 10.87 3.75 -27.74
#